data_AF-A0A2S6WJM1-F1
#
_entry.id   AF-A0A2S6WJM1-F1
#
_cell.length_a   1.000
_cell.length_b   1.000
_cell.length_c   1.000
_cell.angle_alpha   90.00
_cell.angle_beta   90.00
_cell.angle_gamma   90.00
#
_symmetry.space_group_name_H-M   'P 1'
#
loop_
_entity.id
_entity.type
_entity.pdbx_description
1 polymer ?
#
loop_
_entity_poly.entity_id
_entity_poly.type
_entity_poly.pdbx_seq_one_letter_code
_entity_poly.pdbx_strand_id
1 'polypeptide(L)'
;MRHPSAPAGRRTVLALFGAALATTPFLKPPRATASVAAAGLDDPAKKEIAMQLVSSAENSSLDWRAQYQYIEDIGDGRGYTAGIIGFCSGTGDMLDLVELYTARKPGNALARYLPALREVDGSDSHAGLDPSFPGDWRRAARDAEFRRAQDDERDRVYFDPAVRQGRADGLRVLGQFAYYDAIVMHGDGGDPTSFRNIRRRALRTAKPPAQGGDEVTYLHAFLDARVWAMRQEEAHSDTSRVDTAQRVFLNRRNLDLTPPLDWKVYGDSYHIG
;
A
#
# COMPACT_ATOMS: atom_id res chain seq x y z
N MET A 1 16.19 42.78 -62.56
CA MET A 1 16.03 44.06 -63.28
C MET A 1 14.84 44.81 -62.70
N ARG A 2 14.84 46.13 -62.85
CA ARG A 2 14.07 47.18 -62.15
C ARG A 2 12.54 47.08 -62.29
N HIS A 3 11.81 47.56 -61.27
CA HIS A 3 10.38 47.96 -61.29
C HIS A 3 10.12 49.14 -62.25
N PRO A 4 8.87 49.40 -62.72
CA PRO A 4 7.90 50.31 -62.04
C PRO A 4 6.40 49.88 -62.17
N SER A 5 5.51 50.08 -61.19
CA SER A 5 4.71 51.27 -60.77
C SER A 5 3.41 51.57 -61.58
N ALA A 6 2.26 51.33 -60.90
CA ALA A 6 0.85 51.82 -60.93
C ALA A 6 0.33 52.86 -61.97
N PRO A 7 -1.02 53.03 -62.19
CA PRO A 7 -1.90 53.72 -61.20
C PRO A 7 -3.38 53.28 -61.08
N ALA A 8 -4.02 53.93 -60.10
CA ALA A 8 -5.36 53.88 -59.51
C ALA A 8 -6.62 54.00 -60.43
N GLY A 9 -7.79 53.64 -59.86
CA GLY A 9 -9.00 54.47 -60.02
C GLY A 9 -10.39 53.81 -60.08
N ARG A 10 -11.02 53.63 -58.91
CA ARG A 10 -12.48 53.70 -58.58
C ARG A 10 -13.54 53.10 -59.53
N ARG A 11 -14.42 52.24 -58.98
CA ARG A 11 -15.86 52.55 -58.84
C ARG A 11 -16.60 51.57 -57.92
N THR A 12 -17.38 52.19 -57.04
CA THR A 12 -18.27 51.65 -56.01
C THR A 12 -19.46 50.91 -56.62
N VAL A 13 -19.82 49.73 -56.08
CA VAL A 13 -21.19 49.23 -56.11
C VAL A 13 -21.54 48.67 -54.73
N LEU A 14 -22.55 49.30 -54.15
CA LEU A 14 -23.22 48.98 -52.90
C LEU A 14 -24.07 47.72 -53.11
N ALA A 15 -23.87 46.66 -52.34
CA ALA A 15 -24.77 45.51 -52.30
C ALA A 15 -25.23 45.27 -50.87
N LEU A 16 -26.55 45.22 -50.71
CA LEU A 16 -27.28 45.20 -49.45
C LEU A 16 -26.96 43.98 -48.57
N PHE A 17 -26.70 44.24 -47.29
CA PHE A 17 -26.67 43.23 -46.23
C PHE A 17 -28.10 42.75 -45.94
N GLY A 18 -28.42 41.51 -46.31
CA GLY A 18 -29.52 40.75 -45.74
C GLY A 18 -29.07 40.11 -44.43
N ALA A 19 -29.57 40.62 -43.30
CA ALA A 19 -29.33 40.03 -41.99
C ALA A 19 -30.20 38.78 -41.79
N ALA A 20 -29.59 37.60 -41.87
CA ALA A 20 -30.16 36.37 -41.34
C ALA A 20 -29.57 36.10 -39.95
N LEU A 21 -30.35 36.37 -38.90
CA LEU A 21 -30.06 35.97 -37.53
C LEU A 21 -30.20 34.44 -37.42
N ALA A 22 -29.10 33.73 -37.64
CA ALA A 22 -28.99 32.33 -37.24
C ALA A 22 -28.72 32.28 -35.72
N THR A 23 -29.76 32.09 -34.91
CA THR A 23 -29.61 31.77 -33.49
C THR A 23 -29.08 30.34 -33.37
N THR A 24 -27.75 30.19 -33.34
CA THR A 24 -27.13 28.94 -32.92
C THR A 24 -27.36 28.77 -31.43
N PRO A 25 -28.02 27.69 -30.96
CA PRO A 25 -28.10 27.43 -29.53
C PRO A 25 -26.67 27.16 -29.04
N PHE A 26 -26.17 28.01 -28.15
CA PHE A 26 -24.98 27.71 -27.36
C PHE A 26 -25.29 26.46 -26.52
N LEU A 27 -24.92 25.27 -27.01
CA LEU A 27 -24.84 24.10 -26.16
C LEU A 27 -23.77 24.40 -25.11
N LYS A 28 -24.21 24.59 -23.86
CA LYS A 28 -23.32 24.59 -22.70
C LYS A 28 -22.50 23.30 -22.77
N PRO A 29 -21.16 23.36 -22.69
CA PRO A 29 -20.38 22.14 -22.54
C PRO A 29 -20.87 21.42 -21.28
N PRO A 30 -21.00 20.08 -21.30
CA PRO A 30 -21.34 19.35 -20.09
C PRO A 30 -20.29 19.72 -19.03
N ARG A 31 -20.77 20.25 -17.89
CA ARG A 31 -19.96 20.36 -16.69
C ARG A 31 -19.52 18.94 -16.38
N ALA A 32 -18.26 18.62 -16.64
CA ALA A 32 -17.62 17.48 -16.03
C ALA A 32 -17.76 17.68 -14.52
N THR A 33 -18.71 16.97 -13.92
CA THR A 33 -18.65 16.74 -12.49
C THR A 33 -17.32 16.05 -12.28
N ALA A 34 -16.35 16.74 -11.68
CA ALA A 34 -15.21 16.07 -11.11
C ALA A 34 -15.81 15.01 -10.19
N SER A 35 -15.76 13.74 -10.62
CA SER A 35 -15.92 12.63 -9.70
C SER A 35 -14.90 12.94 -8.62
N VAL A 36 -15.37 13.23 -7.41
CA VAL A 36 -14.53 13.13 -6.23
C VAL A 36 -13.98 11.72 -6.34
N ALA A 37 -12.70 11.58 -6.69
CA ALA A 37 -12.06 10.28 -6.75
C ALA A 37 -12.36 9.64 -5.39
N ALA A 38 -13.03 8.49 -5.39
CA ALA A 38 -13.33 7.79 -4.15
C ALA A 38 -12.03 7.67 -3.36
N ALA A 39 -12.07 8.05 -2.08
CA ALA A 39 -10.88 8.06 -1.25
C ALA A 39 -10.27 6.65 -1.24
N GLY A 40 -8.95 6.56 -1.35
CA GLY A 40 -8.26 5.27 -1.42
C GLY A 40 -8.03 4.70 -0.03
N LEU A 41 -7.16 3.71 0.06
CA LEU A 41 -6.72 3.17 1.35
C LEU A 41 -5.97 4.23 2.18
N ASP A 42 -5.42 5.25 1.54
CA ASP A 42 -4.74 6.41 2.16
C ASP A 42 -5.69 7.40 2.85
N ASP A 43 -7.02 7.23 2.71
CA ASP A 43 -7.97 7.90 3.59
C ASP A 43 -7.70 7.50 5.05
N PRO A 44 -7.63 8.44 6.00
CA PRO A 44 -7.27 8.12 7.38
C PRO A 44 -8.15 7.03 8.03
N ALA A 45 -9.46 7.00 7.74
CA ALA A 45 -10.35 5.99 8.29
C ALA A 45 -10.11 4.63 7.61
N LYS A 46 -9.87 4.61 6.30
CA LYS A 46 -9.52 3.36 5.58
C LYS A 46 -8.14 2.83 5.98
N LYS A 47 -7.18 3.71 6.24
CA LYS A 47 -5.85 3.35 6.73
C LYS A 47 -5.93 2.75 8.13
N GLU A 48 -6.72 3.33 9.02
CA GLU A 48 -6.98 2.75 10.35
C GLU A 48 -7.57 1.33 10.25
N ILE A 49 -8.58 1.14 9.40
CA ILE A 49 -9.15 -0.20 9.13
C ILE A 49 -8.08 -1.16 8.59
N ALA A 50 -7.24 -0.71 7.66
CA ALA A 50 -6.16 -1.54 7.11
C ALA A 50 -5.17 -2.00 8.18
N MET A 51 -4.81 -1.12 9.13
CA MET A 51 -3.92 -1.50 10.24
C MET A 51 -4.55 -2.54 11.16
N GLN A 52 -5.85 -2.39 11.46
CA GLN A 52 -6.58 -3.35 12.30
C GLN A 52 -6.71 -4.72 11.62
N LEU A 53 -6.98 -4.74 10.31
CA LEU A 53 -7.05 -5.98 9.53
C LEU A 53 -5.70 -6.71 9.51
N VAL A 54 -4.59 -6.00 9.25
CA VAL A 54 -3.25 -6.60 9.32
C VAL A 54 -2.96 -7.12 10.73
N SER A 55 -3.18 -6.32 11.77
CA SER A 55 -2.89 -6.75 13.15
C SER A 55 -3.74 -7.94 13.60
N SER A 56 -4.96 -8.12 13.06
CA SER A 56 -5.74 -9.33 13.33
C SER A 56 -5.06 -10.60 12.81
N ALA A 57 -4.27 -10.51 11.74
CA ALA A 57 -3.53 -11.63 11.17
C ALA A 57 -2.11 -11.76 11.73
N GLU A 58 -1.47 -10.66 12.12
CA GLU A 58 -0.11 -10.70 12.67
C GLU A 58 -0.11 -10.96 14.19
N ASN A 59 -1.17 -10.53 14.91
CA ASN A 59 -1.16 -10.46 16.37
C ASN A 59 -2.48 -10.89 17.03
N SER A 60 -3.41 -11.45 16.25
CA SER A 60 -4.76 -11.84 16.72
C SER A 60 -5.50 -10.73 17.48
N SER A 61 -5.26 -9.46 17.15
CA SER A 61 -5.82 -8.29 17.83
C SER A 61 -6.16 -7.16 16.87
N LEU A 62 -7.17 -6.35 17.19
CA LEU A 62 -7.43 -5.09 16.48
C LEU A 62 -6.62 -3.92 17.06
N ASP A 63 -6.05 -4.05 18.26
CA ASP A 63 -5.19 -3.04 18.86
C ASP A 63 -3.78 -3.09 18.28
N TRP A 64 -3.65 -2.65 17.03
CA TRP A 64 -2.39 -2.61 16.30
C TRP A 64 -1.36 -1.69 16.98
N ARG A 65 -1.81 -0.70 17.75
CA ARG A 65 -0.91 0.23 18.47
C ARG A 65 -0.24 -0.45 19.67
N ALA A 66 -0.80 -1.53 20.22
CA ALA A 66 -0.10 -2.31 21.23
C ALA A 66 1.19 -2.94 20.70
N GLN A 67 1.32 -3.08 19.38
CA GLN A 67 2.41 -3.80 18.70
C GLN A 67 3.68 -2.95 18.49
N TYR A 68 3.66 -1.65 18.76
CA TYR A 68 4.89 -0.84 18.73
C TYR A 68 6.01 -1.43 19.59
N GLN A 69 5.65 -2.10 20.69
CA GLN A 69 6.59 -2.72 21.62
C GLN A 69 6.88 -4.19 21.33
N TYR A 70 6.15 -4.82 20.40
CA TYR A 70 6.35 -6.22 20.05
C TYR A 70 7.79 -6.44 19.59
N ILE A 71 8.42 -7.50 20.07
CA ILE A 71 9.75 -7.96 19.66
C ILE A 71 9.94 -9.40 20.14
N GLU A 72 10.21 -10.29 19.20
CA GLU A 72 10.40 -11.73 19.43
C GLU A 72 11.18 -12.32 18.26
N ASP A 73 12.03 -13.31 18.51
CA ASP A 73 12.49 -14.20 17.45
C ASP A 73 11.54 -15.40 17.42
N ILE A 74 10.80 -15.52 16.32
CA ILE A 74 9.77 -16.54 16.13
C ILE A 74 10.31 -17.82 15.48
N GLY A 75 11.63 -17.91 15.26
CA GLY A 75 12.29 -19.10 14.72
C GLY A 75 12.05 -19.32 13.22
N ASP A 76 11.71 -18.27 12.47
CA ASP A 76 11.47 -18.31 11.02
C ASP A 76 12.71 -17.99 10.18
N GLY A 77 13.87 -17.81 10.84
CA GLY A 77 15.15 -17.50 10.20
C GLY A 77 15.36 -16.02 9.87
N ARG A 78 14.50 -15.11 10.37
CA ARG A 78 14.65 -13.66 10.18
C ARG A 78 15.28 -12.92 11.37
N GLY A 79 15.63 -13.66 12.43
CA GLY A 79 16.10 -13.13 13.71
C GLY A 79 14.96 -12.47 14.50
N TYR A 80 15.23 -11.34 15.14
CA TYR A 80 14.18 -10.59 15.83
C TYR A 80 13.17 -10.01 14.84
N THR A 81 11.89 -10.29 15.05
CA THR A 81 10.72 -9.67 14.40
C THR A 81 10.06 -8.72 15.39
N ALA A 82 9.81 -7.47 15.00
CA ALA A 82 9.39 -6.44 15.95
C ALA A 82 8.48 -5.34 15.36
N GLY A 83 7.75 -4.65 16.22
CA GLY A 83 6.95 -3.48 15.85
C GLY A 83 5.66 -3.77 15.09
N ILE A 84 5.03 -2.71 14.58
CA ILE A 84 3.66 -2.73 14.04
C ILE A 84 3.44 -3.52 12.74
N ILE A 85 4.52 -3.94 12.08
CA ILE A 85 4.47 -4.73 10.84
C ILE A 85 5.51 -5.86 10.80
N GLY A 86 6.18 -6.15 11.92
CA GLY A 86 7.20 -7.19 11.98
C GLY A 86 8.50 -6.83 11.24
N PHE A 87 9.11 -5.67 11.56
CA PHE A 87 10.46 -5.34 11.12
C PHE A 87 11.45 -6.41 11.59
N CYS A 88 12.31 -6.93 10.73
CA CYS A 88 13.23 -8.01 11.10
C CYS A 88 14.70 -7.58 11.11
N SER A 89 15.49 -8.11 12.07
CA SER A 89 16.93 -7.83 12.14
C SER A 89 17.70 -8.43 10.97
N GLY A 90 17.21 -9.52 10.38
CA GLY A 90 17.85 -10.21 9.26
C GLY A 90 17.44 -9.73 7.86
N THR A 91 16.54 -8.74 7.74
CA THR A 91 15.99 -8.29 6.44
C THR A 91 16.24 -6.81 6.13
N GLY A 92 17.10 -6.15 6.90
CA GLY A 92 17.53 -4.76 6.72
C GLY A 92 16.52 -3.69 7.16
N ASP A 93 15.23 -3.98 7.17
CA ASP A 93 14.16 -3.02 7.53
C ASP A 93 14.18 -2.61 9.01
N MET A 94 14.56 -3.50 9.94
CA MET A 94 14.79 -3.11 11.34
C MET A 94 15.99 -2.16 11.47
N LEU A 95 17.05 -2.39 10.69
CA LEU A 95 18.22 -1.52 10.67
C LEU A 95 17.83 -0.12 10.15
N ASP A 96 17.14 -0.04 9.00
CA ASP A 96 16.62 1.20 8.43
C ASP A 96 15.77 1.99 9.46
N LEU A 97 14.89 1.29 10.17
CA LEU A 97 14.06 1.88 11.22
C LEU A 97 14.89 2.48 12.37
N VAL A 98 15.88 1.75 12.88
CA VAL A 98 16.71 2.25 13.99
C VAL A 98 17.63 3.38 13.53
N GLU A 99 18.08 3.37 12.26
CA GLU A 99 18.80 4.50 11.67
C GLU A 99 17.91 5.75 11.57
N LEU A 100 16.68 5.61 11.07
CA LEU A 100 15.72 6.72 11.02
C LEU A 100 15.42 7.28 12.41
N TYR A 101 15.15 6.42 13.38
CA TYR A 101 14.91 6.84 14.76
C TYR A 101 16.13 7.57 15.35
N THR A 102 17.35 7.09 15.05
CA THR A 102 18.59 7.72 15.49
C THR A 102 18.86 9.06 14.83
N ALA A 103 18.50 9.22 13.55
CA ALA A 103 18.58 10.51 12.87
C ALA A 103 17.62 11.55 13.48
N ARG A 104 16.43 11.13 13.91
CA ARG A 104 15.44 12.02 14.56
C ARG A 104 15.78 12.34 16.01
N LYS A 105 16.29 11.34 16.73
CA LYS A 105 16.64 11.44 18.14
C LYS A 105 18.03 10.84 18.39
N PRO A 106 19.11 11.61 18.17
CA PRO A 106 20.46 11.17 18.47
C PRO A 106 20.59 10.74 19.95
N GLY A 107 21.32 9.65 20.20
CA GLY A 107 21.51 9.13 21.56
C GLY A 107 20.30 8.43 22.17
N ASN A 108 19.30 8.06 21.37
CA ASN A 108 18.19 7.23 21.83
C ASN A 108 18.66 5.83 22.30
N ALA A 109 17.76 5.12 22.99
CA ALA A 109 18.04 3.81 23.59
C ALA A 109 18.52 2.73 22.59
N LEU A 110 18.15 2.83 21.31
CA LEU A 110 18.45 1.84 20.29
C LEU A 110 19.71 2.18 19.47
N ALA A 111 20.18 3.43 19.49
CA ALA A 111 21.32 3.89 18.71
C ALA A 111 22.59 3.06 18.94
N ARG A 112 22.79 2.55 20.16
CA ARG A 112 23.94 1.71 20.52
C ARG A 112 23.99 0.37 19.80
N TYR A 113 22.85 -0.10 19.26
CA TYR A 113 22.73 -1.38 18.57
C TYR A 113 22.98 -1.28 17.07
N LEU A 114 23.11 -0.08 16.49
CA LEU A 114 23.35 0.09 15.06
C LEU A 114 24.55 -0.70 14.51
N PRO A 115 25.72 -0.78 15.20
CA PRO A 115 26.81 -1.63 14.71
C PRO A 115 26.44 -3.11 14.68
N ALA A 116 25.73 -3.61 15.69
CA ALA A 116 25.30 -5.01 15.75
C ALA A 116 24.24 -5.31 14.69
N LEU A 117 23.24 -4.42 14.53
CA LEU A 117 22.20 -4.56 13.50
C LEU A 117 22.79 -4.62 12.08
N ARG A 118 23.85 -3.87 11.79
CA ARG A 118 24.55 -3.96 10.49
C ARG A 118 25.30 -5.27 10.28
N GLU A 119 25.83 -5.86 11.35
CA GLU A 119 26.59 -7.11 11.29
C GLU A 119 25.67 -8.32 11.13
N VAL A 120 24.49 -8.30 11.78
CA VAL A 120 23.55 -9.44 11.74
C VAL A 120 22.58 -9.39 10.55
N ASP A 121 22.50 -8.26 9.84
CA ASP A 121 21.64 -8.12 8.66
C ASP A 121 21.96 -9.21 7.61
N GLY A 122 20.92 -9.85 7.08
CA GLY A 122 21.02 -11.04 6.25
C GLY A 122 21.16 -12.38 6.99
N SER A 123 21.04 -12.39 8.32
CA SER A 123 21.07 -13.60 9.16
C SER A 123 20.04 -13.57 10.29
N ASP A 124 19.86 -14.69 10.99
CA ASP A 124 19.05 -14.81 12.21
C ASP A 124 19.87 -14.58 13.50
N SER A 125 21.09 -14.05 13.41
CA SER A 125 21.99 -13.89 14.54
C SER A 125 21.53 -12.81 15.53
N HIS A 126 21.67 -13.08 16.83
CA HIS A 126 21.43 -12.11 17.91
C HIS A 126 22.72 -11.48 18.46
N ALA A 127 23.87 -11.71 17.79
CA ALA A 127 25.17 -11.26 18.26
C ALA A 127 25.21 -9.72 18.44
N GLY A 128 25.54 -9.27 19.65
CA GLY A 128 25.59 -7.85 20.00
C GLY A 128 24.24 -7.18 20.27
N LEU A 129 23.12 -7.90 20.09
CA LEU A 129 21.78 -7.46 20.48
C LEU A 129 21.43 -7.96 21.90
N ASP A 130 21.67 -9.25 22.14
CA ASP A 130 21.30 -9.89 23.40
C ASP A 130 22.18 -9.50 24.58
N PRO A 131 21.64 -9.51 25.82
CA PRO A 131 20.23 -9.82 26.17
C PRO A 131 19.34 -8.57 26.25
N SER A 132 19.90 -7.37 26.06
CA SER A 132 19.22 -6.12 26.43
C SER A 132 18.34 -5.54 25.33
N PHE A 133 18.54 -5.94 24.06
CA PHE A 133 17.82 -5.34 22.93
C PHE A 133 16.29 -5.43 23.04
N PRO A 134 15.67 -6.56 23.42
CA PRO A 134 14.21 -6.62 23.59
C PRO A 134 13.67 -5.67 24.68
N GLY A 135 14.39 -5.54 25.80
CA GLY A 135 14.02 -4.63 26.88
C GLY A 135 14.14 -3.15 26.47
N ASP A 136 15.17 -2.84 25.69
CA ASP A 136 15.40 -1.51 25.16
C ASP A 136 14.40 -1.13 24.07
N TRP A 137 14.01 -2.07 23.21
CA TRP A 137 12.96 -1.90 22.21
C TRP A 137 11.63 -1.54 22.86
N ARG A 138 11.18 -2.32 23.85
CA ARG A 138 9.94 -2.04 24.60
C ARG A 138 9.99 -0.68 25.31
N ARG A 139 11.16 -0.27 25.80
CA ARG A 139 11.35 1.07 26.38
C ARG A 139 11.24 2.16 25.31
N ALA A 140 11.89 1.97 24.16
CA ALA A 140 11.82 2.89 23.03
C ALA A 140 10.39 3.04 22.49
N ALA A 141 9.57 1.98 22.50
CA ALA A 141 8.16 2.02 22.07
C ALA A 141 7.28 3.03 22.85
N ARG A 142 7.74 3.46 24.04
CA ARG A 142 7.09 4.53 24.81
C ARG A 142 7.39 5.92 24.27
N ASP A 143 8.45 6.08 23.49
CA ASP A 143 8.84 7.32 22.82
C ASP A 143 7.95 7.59 21.60
N ALA A 144 7.44 8.81 21.49
CA ALA A 144 6.65 9.24 20.35
C ALA A 144 7.46 9.24 19.04
N GLU A 145 8.76 9.57 19.10
CA GLU A 145 9.61 9.60 17.91
C GLU A 145 9.90 8.19 17.37
N PHE A 146 9.98 7.18 18.25
CA PHE A 146 10.15 5.80 17.79
C PHE A 146 8.86 5.25 17.16
N ARG A 147 7.69 5.54 17.76
CA ARG A 147 6.41 5.18 17.14
C ARG A 147 6.23 5.84 15.78
N ARG A 148 6.58 7.13 15.67
CA ARG A 148 6.56 7.86 14.40
C ARG A 148 7.55 7.29 13.39
N ALA A 149 8.74 6.85 13.82
CA ALA A 149 9.68 6.18 12.93
C ALA A 149 9.11 4.85 12.39
N GLN A 150 8.44 4.06 13.23
CA GLN A 150 7.75 2.84 12.79
C GLN A 150 6.61 3.14 11.80
N ASP A 151 5.79 4.15 12.08
CA ASP A 151 4.73 4.60 11.15
C ASP A 151 5.30 5.00 9.78
N ASP A 152 6.38 5.78 9.78
CA ASP A 152 6.96 6.33 8.55
C ASP A 152 7.71 5.24 7.75
N GLU A 153 8.35 4.27 8.40
CA GLU A 153 8.97 3.13 7.70
C GLU A 153 7.93 2.17 7.11
N ARG A 154 6.85 1.86 7.87
CA ARG A 154 5.69 1.16 7.31
C ARG A 154 5.20 1.85 6.05
N ASP A 155 5.05 3.18 6.12
CA ASP A 155 4.51 3.96 5.02
C ASP A 155 5.43 3.95 3.80
N ARG A 156 6.72 4.24 4.01
CA ARG A 156 7.74 4.30 2.95
C ARG A 156 7.90 2.98 2.21
N VAL A 157 8.00 1.86 2.94
CA VAL A 157 8.44 0.57 2.38
C VAL A 157 7.26 -0.29 1.95
N TYR A 158 6.11 -0.21 2.64
CA TYR A 158 5.00 -1.14 2.45
C TYR A 158 3.73 -0.44 1.95
N PHE A 159 3.21 0.51 2.74
CA PHE A 159 1.89 1.09 2.49
C PHE A 159 1.87 1.94 1.22
N ASP A 160 2.74 2.94 1.10
CA ASP A 160 2.73 3.86 -0.04
C ASP A 160 3.04 3.13 -1.36
N PRO A 161 4.02 2.20 -1.43
CA PRO A 161 4.23 1.40 -2.63
C PRO A 161 3.02 0.55 -3.02
N ALA A 162 2.38 -0.13 -2.07
CA ALA A 162 1.19 -0.95 -2.34
C ALA A 162 0.00 -0.10 -2.82
N VAL A 163 -0.29 1.00 -2.13
CA VAL A 163 -1.40 1.91 -2.48
C VAL A 163 -1.15 2.55 -3.84
N ARG A 164 0.06 3.05 -4.10
CA ARG A 164 0.44 3.62 -5.40
C ARG A 164 0.29 2.59 -6.52
N GLN A 165 0.75 1.36 -6.31
CA GLN A 165 0.64 0.30 -7.31
C GLN A 165 -0.82 -0.13 -7.52
N GLY A 166 -1.63 -0.20 -6.46
CA GLY A 166 -3.05 -0.50 -6.56
C GLY A 166 -3.81 0.58 -7.33
N ARG A 167 -3.50 1.86 -7.09
CA ARG A 167 -4.05 2.97 -7.88
C ARG A 167 -3.63 2.90 -9.35
N ALA A 168 -2.38 2.56 -9.64
CA ALA A 168 -1.89 2.40 -11.01
C ALA A 168 -2.60 1.25 -11.75
N ASP A 169 -3.03 0.21 -11.03
CA ASP A 169 -3.84 -0.88 -11.57
C ASP A 169 -5.34 -0.57 -11.61
N GLY A 170 -5.76 0.61 -11.10
CA GLY A 170 -7.16 1.03 -11.07
C GLY A 170 -7.99 0.32 -10.00
N LEU A 171 -7.35 -0.15 -8.93
CA LEU A 171 -8.02 -0.85 -7.83
C LEU A 171 -8.64 0.12 -6.82
N ARG A 172 -9.82 -0.26 -6.31
CA ARG A 172 -10.49 0.37 -5.17
C ARG A 172 -9.84 -0.08 -3.85
N VAL A 173 -10.41 0.37 -2.74
CA VAL A 173 -9.83 0.22 -1.40
C VAL A 173 -9.50 -1.23 -1.05
N LEU A 174 -10.38 -2.19 -1.35
CA LEU A 174 -10.12 -3.61 -1.08
C LEU A 174 -8.91 -4.14 -1.87
N GLY A 175 -8.76 -3.75 -3.14
CA GLY A 175 -7.61 -4.16 -3.93
C GLY A 175 -6.30 -3.52 -3.48
N GLN A 176 -6.35 -2.26 -3.06
CA GLN A 176 -5.21 -1.60 -2.42
C GLN A 176 -4.84 -2.28 -1.09
N PHE A 177 -5.82 -2.67 -0.28
CA PHE A 177 -5.60 -3.43 0.94
C PHE A 177 -4.98 -4.80 0.65
N ALA A 178 -5.49 -5.53 -0.36
CA ALA A 178 -4.93 -6.82 -0.74
C ALA A 178 -3.45 -6.72 -1.15
N TYR A 179 -3.06 -5.63 -1.81
CA TYR A 179 -1.65 -5.35 -2.12
C TYR A 179 -0.84 -5.03 -0.88
N TYR A 180 -1.39 -4.20 0.02
CA TYR A 180 -0.72 -3.83 1.27
C TYR A 180 -0.47 -5.06 2.16
N ASP A 181 -1.48 -5.90 2.35
CA ASP A 181 -1.36 -7.13 3.14
C ASP A 181 -0.37 -8.13 2.52
N ALA A 182 -0.29 -8.17 1.18
CA ALA A 182 0.66 -9.02 0.47
C ALA A 182 2.11 -8.51 0.61
N ILE A 183 2.36 -7.21 0.47
CA ILE A 183 3.72 -6.66 0.62
C ILE A 183 4.21 -6.72 2.06
N VAL A 184 3.33 -6.62 3.06
CA VAL A 184 3.69 -6.83 4.49
C VAL A 184 4.22 -8.25 4.69
N MET A 185 3.50 -9.26 4.21
CA MET A 185 3.87 -10.66 4.42
C MET A 185 5.04 -11.14 3.54
N HIS A 186 5.10 -10.67 2.29
CA HIS A 186 6.03 -11.23 1.29
C HIS A 186 7.17 -10.27 0.90
N GLY A 187 7.18 -9.05 1.41
CA GLY A 187 8.08 -7.99 0.95
C GLY A 187 7.94 -7.69 -0.55
N ASP A 188 8.83 -6.85 -1.07
CA ASP A 188 8.93 -6.56 -2.52
C ASP A 188 10.33 -6.85 -3.08
N GLY A 189 10.94 -7.93 -2.61
CA GLY A 189 12.26 -8.42 -3.04
C GLY A 189 12.27 -9.03 -4.46
N GLY A 190 13.31 -9.82 -4.74
CA GLY A 190 13.47 -10.53 -6.02
C GLY A 190 12.77 -11.89 -6.06
N ASP A 191 12.37 -12.42 -4.90
CA ASP A 191 11.98 -13.82 -4.73
C ASP A 191 10.69 -14.18 -5.47
N PRO A 192 10.52 -15.46 -5.87
CA PRO A 192 9.33 -15.90 -6.62
C PRO A 192 8.00 -15.62 -5.90
N THR A 193 8.02 -15.54 -4.56
CA THR A 193 6.86 -15.27 -3.70
C THR A 193 6.72 -13.80 -3.29
N SER A 194 7.62 -12.90 -3.69
CA SER A 194 7.52 -11.46 -3.41
C SER A 194 6.26 -10.82 -4.01
N PHE A 195 5.84 -9.68 -3.44
CA PHE A 195 4.67 -8.92 -3.90
C PHE A 195 4.66 -8.66 -5.42
N ARG A 196 5.75 -8.13 -6.00
CA ARG A 196 5.85 -7.92 -7.45
C ARG A 196 5.63 -9.18 -8.27
N ASN A 197 6.07 -10.34 -7.79
CA ASN A 197 5.97 -11.60 -8.51
C ASN A 197 4.59 -12.25 -8.33
N ILE A 198 3.95 -12.09 -7.16
CA ILE A 198 2.53 -12.40 -6.96
C ILE A 198 1.66 -11.58 -7.92
N ARG A 199 1.87 -10.26 -7.97
CA ARG A 199 1.16 -9.38 -8.92
C ARG A 199 1.39 -9.82 -10.37
N ARG A 200 2.65 -10.09 -10.75
CA ARG A 200 2.98 -10.60 -12.10
C ARG A 200 2.26 -11.92 -12.41
N ARG A 201 2.09 -12.80 -11.42
CA ARG A 201 1.33 -14.04 -11.56
C ARG A 201 -0.15 -13.76 -11.80
N ALA A 202 -0.76 -12.85 -11.04
CA ALA A 202 -2.15 -12.45 -11.23
C ALA A 202 -2.43 -11.89 -12.64
N LEU A 203 -1.51 -11.03 -13.12
CA LEU A 203 -1.60 -10.39 -14.44
C LEU A 203 -1.55 -11.37 -15.62
N ARG A 204 -1.03 -12.59 -15.43
CA ARG A 204 -1.09 -13.64 -16.47
C ARG A 204 -2.49 -14.25 -16.60
N THR A 205 -3.31 -14.11 -15.57
CA THR A 205 -4.64 -14.73 -15.48
C THR A 205 -5.75 -13.73 -15.78
N ALA A 206 -5.64 -12.49 -15.27
CA ALA A 206 -6.67 -11.47 -15.42
C ALA A 206 -6.06 -10.08 -15.62
N LYS A 207 -6.69 -9.27 -16.49
CA LYS A 207 -6.32 -7.86 -16.66
C LYS A 207 -6.86 -7.04 -15.47
N PRO A 208 -6.09 -6.07 -14.96
CA PRO A 208 -6.58 -5.15 -13.94
C PRO A 208 -7.51 -4.09 -14.56
N PRO A 209 -8.28 -3.35 -13.74
CA PRO A 209 -9.17 -2.28 -14.20
C PRO A 209 -8.52 -1.23 -15.10
N ALA A 210 -7.28 -0.82 -14.80
CA ALA A 210 -6.53 0.14 -15.63
C ALA A 210 -6.24 -0.36 -17.05
N GLN A 211 -6.39 -1.67 -17.31
CA GLN A 211 -6.26 -2.30 -18.62
C GLN A 211 -7.60 -2.80 -19.18
N GLY A 212 -8.73 -2.30 -18.62
CA GLY A 212 -10.08 -2.64 -19.04
C GLY A 212 -10.60 -3.99 -18.52
N GLY A 213 -9.95 -4.58 -17.51
CA GLY A 213 -10.45 -5.79 -16.85
C GLY A 213 -11.48 -5.51 -15.75
N ASP A 214 -12.23 -6.54 -15.37
CA ASP A 214 -13.14 -6.50 -14.23
C ASP A 214 -12.34 -6.63 -12.92
N GLU A 215 -12.59 -5.71 -11.97
CA GLU A 215 -11.84 -5.65 -10.71
C GLU A 215 -12.03 -6.93 -9.87
N VAL A 216 -13.24 -7.47 -9.81
CA VAL A 216 -13.53 -8.67 -9.01
C VAL A 216 -12.76 -9.87 -9.56
N THR A 217 -12.79 -10.04 -10.89
CA THR A 217 -12.04 -11.07 -11.60
C THR A 217 -10.54 -10.94 -11.36
N TYR A 218 -10.01 -9.72 -11.45
CA TYR A 218 -8.60 -9.45 -11.15
C TYR A 218 -8.22 -9.79 -9.71
N LEU A 219 -9.03 -9.36 -8.73
CA LEU A 219 -8.76 -9.63 -7.33
C LEU A 219 -8.87 -11.11 -6.98
N HIS A 220 -9.77 -11.88 -7.62
CA HIS A 220 -9.76 -13.33 -7.47
C HIS A 220 -8.44 -13.93 -7.94
N ALA A 221 -7.96 -13.55 -9.13
CA ALA A 221 -6.68 -14.01 -9.66
C ALA A 221 -5.48 -13.61 -8.78
N PHE A 222 -5.52 -12.39 -8.20
CA PHE A 222 -4.48 -11.93 -7.29
C PHE A 222 -4.46 -12.71 -5.98
N LEU A 223 -5.61 -12.89 -5.34
CA LEU A 223 -5.70 -13.63 -4.10
C LEU A 223 -5.36 -15.13 -4.30
N ASP A 224 -5.65 -15.71 -5.47
CA ASP A 224 -5.23 -17.08 -5.81
C ASP A 224 -3.71 -17.17 -5.99
N ALA A 225 -3.11 -16.19 -6.66
CA ALA A 225 -1.66 -16.08 -6.79
C ALA A 225 -0.99 -15.94 -5.41
N ARG A 226 -1.61 -15.19 -4.50
CA ARG A 226 -1.11 -14.99 -3.14
C ARG A 226 -1.22 -16.26 -2.30
N VAL A 227 -2.37 -16.94 -2.31
CA VAL A 227 -2.54 -18.25 -1.64
C VAL A 227 -1.51 -19.27 -2.13
N TRP A 228 -1.22 -19.27 -3.43
CA TRP A 228 -0.13 -20.11 -3.96
C TRP A 228 1.23 -19.78 -3.34
N ALA A 229 1.56 -18.48 -3.20
CA ALA A 229 2.82 -18.02 -2.63
C ALA A 229 2.94 -18.36 -1.14
N MET A 230 1.89 -18.09 -0.36
CA MET A 230 1.81 -18.46 1.06
C MET A 230 2.08 -19.94 1.30
N ARG A 231 1.53 -20.83 0.45
CA ARG A 231 1.73 -22.28 0.54
C ARG A 231 3.14 -22.77 0.18
N GLN A 232 4.01 -21.92 -0.38
CA GLN A 232 5.41 -22.28 -0.61
C GLN A 232 6.26 -22.09 0.65
N GLU A 233 5.78 -21.35 1.64
CA GLU A 233 6.47 -21.00 2.87
C GLU A 233 5.78 -21.73 4.03
N GLU A 234 6.46 -22.71 4.66
CA GLU A 234 5.84 -23.58 5.68
C GLU A 234 5.23 -22.78 6.85
N ALA A 235 5.93 -21.74 7.29
CA ALA A 235 5.50 -20.81 8.33
C ALA A 235 4.21 -20.03 7.97
N HIS A 236 3.84 -19.95 6.68
CA HIS A 236 2.72 -19.15 6.18
C HIS A 236 1.62 -20.02 5.52
N SER A 237 1.57 -21.32 5.83
CA SER A 237 0.63 -22.25 5.18
C SER A 237 -0.85 -22.02 5.53
N ASP A 238 -1.16 -21.37 6.67
CA ASP A 238 -2.52 -20.93 7.00
C ASP A 238 -2.91 -19.71 6.14
N THR A 239 -3.91 -19.89 5.29
CA THR A 239 -4.37 -18.88 4.33
C THR A 239 -5.62 -18.14 4.76
N SER A 240 -6.03 -18.22 6.04
CA SER A 240 -7.27 -17.63 6.57
C SER A 240 -7.35 -16.10 6.39
N ARG A 241 -6.22 -15.38 6.47
CA ARG A 241 -6.15 -13.93 6.16
C ARG A 241 -6.61 -13.59 4.74
N VAL A 242 -6.52 -14.55 3.82
CA VAL A 242 -7.13 -14.47 2.48
C VAL A 242 -8.52 -15.08 2.50
N ASP A 243 -8.64 -16.36 2.86
CA ASP A 243 -9.82 -17.18 2.58
C ASP A 243 -11.04 -16.78 3.41
N THR A 244 -10.85 -16.44 4.68
CA THR A 244 -11.91 -16.09 5.61
C THR A 244 -11.95 -14.59 5.96
N ALA A 245 -11.19 -13.77 5.23
CA ALA A 245 -11.21 -12.30 5.33
C ALA A 245 -11.29 -11.63 3.95
N GLN A 246 -10.17 -11.45 3.24
CA GLN A 246 -10.16 -10.70 1.96
C GLN A 246 -11.12 -11.27 0.93
N ARG A 247 -11.19 -12.61 0.82
CA ARG A 247 -12.12 -13.30 -0.08
C ARG A 247 -13.57 -13.10 0.34
N VAL A 248 -13.85 -13.02 1.63
CA VAL A 248 -15.20 -12.73 2.15
C VAL A 248 -15.65 -11.32 1.74
N PHE A 249 -14.77 -10.32 1.89
CA PHE A 249 -15.06 -8.95 1.45
C PHE A 249 -15.28 -8.88 -0.07
N LEU A 250 -14.44 -9.58 -0.83
CA LEU A 250 -14.53 -9.65 -2.29
C LEU A 250 -15.83 -10.30 -2.76
N ASN A 251 -16.19 -11.45 -2.17
CA ASN A 251 -17.42 -12.17 -2.50
C ASN A 251 -18.69 -11.36 -2.18
N ARG A 252 -18.64 -10.51 -1.14
CA ARG A 252 -19.69 -9.53 -0.81
C ARG A 252 -19.66 -8.28 -1.68
N ARG A 253 -18.71 -8.17 -2.62
CA ARG A 253 -18.46 -6.99 -3.47
C ARG A 253 -18.23 -5.71 -2.67
N ASN A 254 -17.68 -5.83 -1.45
CA ASN A 254 -17.30 -4.69 -0.64
C ASN A 254 -15.95 -4.11 -1.08
N LEU A 255 -15.90 -3.62 -2.31
CA LEU A 255 -14.66 -3.14 -2.94
C LEU A 255 -14.11 -1.85 -2.31
N ASP A 256 -14.93 -1.13 -1.55
CA ASP A 256 -14.51 0.07 -0.80
C ASP A 256 -14.16 -0.21 0.66
N LEU A 257 -14.23 -1.46 1.11
CA LEU A 257 -13.91 -1.85 2.49
C LEU A 257 -14.75 -1.06 3.52
N THR A 258 -16.05 -0.91 3.25
CA THR A 258 -16.98 -0.12 4.06
C THR A 258 -17.51 -0.97 5.22
N PRO A 259 -17.41 -0.50 6.47
CA PRO A 259 -18.03 -1.16 7.62
C PRO A 259 -19.56 -1.31 7.47
N PRO A 260 -20.17 -2.33 8.10
CA PRO A 260 -19.53 -3.29 9.00
C PRO A 260 -18.67 -4.32 8.24
N LEU A 261 -17.52 -4.65 8.83
CA LEU A 261 -16.61 -5.70 8.36
C LEU A 261 -16.60 -6.84 9.38
N ASP A 262 -16.90 -8.04 8.91
CA ASP A 262 -16.81 -9.28 9.70
C ASP A 262 -15.89 -10.26 8.98
N TRP A 263 -14.93 -10.82 9.69
CA TRP A 263 -14.00 -11.80 9.14
C TRP A 263 -13.48 -12.75 10.21
N LYS A 264 -12.74 -13.76 9.75
CA LYS A 264 -11.98 -14.65 10.62
C LYS A 264 -10.54 -14.79 10.17
N VAL A 265 -9.63 -14.92 11.13
CA VAL A 265 -8.23 -15.33 10.92
C VAL A 265 -7.88 -16.33 12.02
N TYR A 266 -7.22 -17.44 11.67
CA TYR A 266 -6.89 -18.54 12.58
C TYR A 266 -8.07 -19.14 13.38
N GLY A 267 -9.30 -18.92 12.90
CA GLY A 267 -10.55 -19.34 13.56
C GLY A 267 -11.20 -18.27 14.45
N ASP A 268 -10.45 -17.24 14.86
CA ASP A 268 -10.93 -16.12 15.67
C ASP A 268 -11.78 -15.16 14.84
N SER A 269 -12.85 -14.63 15.44
CA SER A 269 -13.79 -13.74 14.75
C SER A 269 -13.54 -12.28 15.13
N TYR A 270 -13.53 -11.41 14.12
CA TYR A 270 -13.29 -9.98 14.29
C TYR A 270 -14.41 -9.17 13.65
N HIS A 271 -14.62 -7.95 14.18
CA HIS A 271 -15.64 -7.03 13.73
C HIS A 271 -15.15 -5.58 13.79
N ILE A 272 -15.42 -4.80 12.74
CA ILE A 272 -15.32 -3.34 12.71
C ILE A 272 -16.68 -2.79 12.29
N GLY A 273 -17.28 -1.94 13.12
CA GLY A 273 -18.61 -1.34 12.92
C GLY A 273 -18.62 -0.07 12.11
#